data_AF-A0A2N7XSZ9-F1
#
_entry.id   AF-A0A2N7XSZ9-F1
#
_cell.length_a   1.000
_cell.length_b   1.000
_cell.length_c   1.000
_cell.angle_alpha   90.00
_cell.angle_beta   90.00
_cell.angle_gamma   90.00
#
_symmetry.space_group_name_H-M   'P 1'
#
loop_
_entity.id
_entity.type
_entity.pdbx_description
1 polymer ?
#
loop_
_entity_poly.entity_id
_entity_poly.type
_entity_poly.pdbx_seq_one_letter_code
_entity_poly.pdbx_strand_id
1 'polypeptide(L)'
;VQGFLEAITYRDGAVVKKGAPLFSIQRNTYEAQLKQAQGALAAQQATLANAQSEYQRQSTLGRQEFASQARVEDAKTKLDQASAALM
;
A
#
# COMPACT_ATOMS: atom_id res chain seq x y z
N VAL A 1 17.49 7.19 -7.00
CA VAL A 1 17.19 7.24 -5.55
C VAL A 1 17.70 8.57 -5.03
N GLN A 2 16.82 9.46 -4.57
CA GLN A 2 17.21 10.67 -3.83
C GLN A 2 17.28 10.29 -2.34
N GLY A 3 18.42 10.55 -1.70
CA GLY A 3 18.67 10.16 -0.31
C GLY A 3 19.93 10.84 0.21
N PHE A 4 19.90 11.29 1.46
CA PHE A 4 21.05 11.89 2.14
C PHE A 4 22.10 10.82 2.47
N LEU A 5 23.36 11.10 2.13
CA LEU A 5 24.51 10.26 2.48
C LEU A 5 24.68 10.23 4.01
N GLU A 6 24.78 9.03 4.60
CA GLU A 6 25.01 8.87 6.04
C GLU A 6 26.50 8.81 6.39
N ALA A 7 27.31 8.21 5.53
CA ALA A 7 28.75 8.14 5.70
C ALA A 7 29.46 7.88 4.36
N ILE A 8 30.60 8.55 4.17
CA ILE A 8 31.56 8.26 3.12
C ILE A 8 32.51 7.21 3.68
N THR A 9 32.40 5.96 3.20
CA THR A 9 33.17 4.82 3.75
C THR A 9 34.49 4.58 3.00
N TYR A 10 34.90 5.49 2.10
CA TYR A 10 36.16 5.38 1.38
C TYR A 10 37.20 6.39 1.89
N ARG A 11 38.47 5.99 1.94
CA ARG A 11 39.62 6.90 2.09
C ARG A 11 40.09 7.31 0.69
N ASP A 12 40.32 8.60 0.47
CA ASP A 12 40.89 9.11 -0.78
C ASP A 12 42.16 8.32 -1.17
N GLY A 13 42.15 7.74 -2.38
CA GLY A 13 43.26 6.92 -2.91
C GLY A 13 43.19 5.41 -2.65
N ALA A 14 42.16 4.89 -1.97
CA ALA A 14 42.04 3.45 -1.72
C ALA A 14 41.52 2.66 -2.94
N VAL A 15 42.17 1.55 -3.31
CA VAL A 15 41.72 0.64 -4.37
C VAL A 15 40.44 -0.09 -3.90
N VAL A 16 39.30 0.26 -4.50
CA VAL A 16 38.00 -0.35 -4.19
C VAL A 16 37.67 -1.46 -5.20
N LYS A 17 37.31 -2.64 -4.70
CA LYS A 17 36.89 -3.78 -5.53
C LYS A 17 35.43 -3.64 -5.93
N LYS A 18 35.05 -4.14 -7.12
CA LYS A 18 33.67 -4.18 -7.60
C LYS A 18 32.78 -4.86 -6.55
N GLY A 19 31.80 -4.14 -6.00
CA GLY A 19 30.88 -4.62 -4.96
C GLY A 19 31.15 -4.13 -3.53
N ALA A 20 32.23 -3.39 -3.29
CA ALA A 20 32.45 -2.76 -1.99
C ALA A 20 31.46 -1.59 -1.77
N PRO A 21 30.75 -1.53 -0.62
CA PRO A 21 29.83 -0.44 -0.33
C PRO A 21 30.62 0.87 -0.07
N LEU A 22 30.50 1.82 -0.99
CA LEU A 22 31.20 3.11 -0.94
C LEU A 22 30.43 4.18 -0.14
N PHE A 23 29.11 4.04 -0.08
CA PHE A 23 28.19 4.97 0.57
C PHE A 23 27.13 4.17 1.31
N SER A 24 26.90 4.49 2.58
CA SER A 24 25.76 3.97 3.33
C SER A 24 24.66 5.03 3.30
N ILE A 25 23.48 4.63 2.82
CA ILE A 25 22.27 5.45 2.89
C ILE A 25 21.61 5.16 4.25
N GLN A 26 21.09 6.18 4.94
CA GLN A 26 20.40 5.99 6.23
C GLN A 26 19.28 4.96 6.12
N ARG A 27 19.53 3.70 6.50
CA ARG A 27 18.53 2.62 6.36
C ARG A 27 17.27 2.90 7.17
N ASN A 28 17.41 3.62 8.28
CA ASN A 28 16.29 3.95 9.18
C ASN A 28 15.17 4.71 8.48
N THR A 29 15.49 5.66 7.58
CA THR A 29 14.46 6.45 6.87
C THR A 29 13.76 5.64 5.78
N TYR A 30 14.50 4.80 5.06
CA TYR A 30 13.92 3.91 4.05
C TYR A 30 13.10 2.78 4.67
N GLU A 31 13.55 2.21 5.79
CA GLU A 31 12.79 1.21 6.55
C GLU A 31 11.51 1.81 7.13
N ALA A 32 11.55 3.06 7.62
CA ALA A 32 10.36 3.77 8.06
C ALA A 32 9.37 4.03 6.91
N GLN A 33 9.87 4.51 5.75
CA GLN A 33 9.04 4.71 4.55
C GLN A 33 8.43 3.40 4.05
N LEU A 34 9.20 2.30 4.06
CA LEU A 34 8.70 0.98 3.70
C LEU A 34 7.60 0.52 4.65
N LYS A 35 7.81 0.63 5.97
CA LYS A 35 6.78 0.30 6.97
C LYS A 35 5.53 1.14 6.81
N GLN A 36 5.67 2.43 6.52
CA GLN A 36 4.56 3.33 6.27
C GLN A 36 3.78 2.91 5.01
N ALA A 37 4.47 2.60 3.92
CA ALA A 37 3.85 2.11 2.69
C ALA A 37 3.14 0.76 2.89
N GLN A 38 3.74 -0.15 3.66
CA GLN A 38 3.13 -1.43 4.03
C GLN A 38 1.86 -1.23 4.88
N GLY A 39 1.88 -0.29 5.82
CA GLY A 39 0.71 0.06 6.63
C GLY A 39 -0.43 0.66 5.78
N ALA A 40 -0.10 1.55 4.85
CA ALA A 40 -1.07 2.11 3.92
C ALA A 40 -1.70 1.03 3.03
N LEU A 41 -0.88 0.11 2.50
CA LEU A 41 -1.34 -1.04 1.73
C LEU A 41 -2.29 -1.93 2.53
N ALA A 42 -1.91 -2.29 3.77
CA ALA A 42 -2.74 -3.11 4.65
C ALA A 42 -4.09 -2.43 4.96
N ALA A 43 -4.09 -1.12 5.18
CA ALA A 43 -5.32 -0.36 5.40
C ALA A 43 -6.23 -0.38 4.16
N GLN A 44 -5.68 -0.15 2.97
CA GLN A 44 -6.44 -0.21 1.71
C GLN A 44 -7.01 -1.61 1.44
N GLN A 45 -6.23 -2.66 1.69
CA GLN A 45 -6.69 -4.04 1.59
C GLN A 45 -7.87 -4.33 2.53
N ALA A 46 -7.81 -3.84 3.77
CA ALA A 46 -8.90 -3.97 4.73
C ALA A 46 -10.17 -3.22 4.27
N THR A 47 -10.02 -2.02 3.71
CA THR A 47 -11.13 -1.25 3.12
C THR A 47 -11.77 -2.02 1.97
N LEU A 48 -10.98 -2.59 1.07
CA LEU A 48 -11.46 -3.40 -0.05
C LEU A 48 -12.25 -4.63 0.44
N ALA A 49 -11.69 -5.38 1.39
CA ALA A 49 -12.34 -6.57 1.94
C ALA A 49 -13.69 -6.23 2.59
N ASN A 50 -13.77 -5.12 3.31
CA ASN A 50 -15.02 -4.64 3.91
C ASN A 50 -16.05 -4.26 2.83
N ALA A 51 -15.64 -3.47 1.83
CA ALA A 51 -16.53 -3.07 0.74
C ALA A 51 -17.06 -4.28 -0.06
N GLN A 52 -16.23 -5.30 -0.25
CA GLN A 52 -16.62 -6.54 -0.93
C GLN A 52 -17.65 -7.33 -0.12
N SER A 53 -17.43 -7.47 1.19
CA SER A 53 -18.38 -8.12 2.11
C SER A 53 -19.72 -7.37 2.13
N GLU A 54 -19.68 -6.04 2.16
CA GLU A 54 -20.89 -5.22 2.15
C GLU A 54 -21.67 -5.36 0.84
N TYR A 55 -20.99 -5.32 -0.31
CA TYR A 55 -21.63 -5.56 -1.60
C TYR A 55 -22.28 -6.95 -1.67
N GLN A 56 -21.61 -8.00 -1.19
CA GLN A 56 -22.17 -9.35 -1.14
C GLN A 56 -23.42 -9.42 -0.24
N ARG A 57 -23.38 -8.77 0.92
CA ARG A 57 -24.50 -8.68 1.86
C ARG A 57 -25.70 -7.98 1.22
N GLN A 58 -25.49 -6.79 0.64
CA GLN A 58 -26.56 -6.03 0.01
C GLN A 58 -27.11 -6.73 -1.23
N SER A 59 -26.25 -7.35 -2.04
CA SER A 59 -26.68 -8.13 -3.21
C SER A 59 -27.57 -9.32 -2.81
N THR A 60 -27.22 -10.02 -1.73
CA THR A 60 -28.01 -11.13 -1.20
C THR A 60 -29.36 -10.66 -0.68
N LEU A 61 -29.37 -9.58 0.11
CA LEU A 61 -30.60 -8.99 0.65
C LEU A 61 -31.51 -8.42 -0.45
N GLY A 62 -30.93 -7.80 -1.49
CA GLY A 62 -31.68 -7.26 -2.62
C GLY A 62 -32.37 -8.34 -3.46
N ARG A 63 -31.73 -9.51 -3.62
CA ARG A 63 -32.36 -10.68 -4.26
C ARG A 63 -33.53 -11.25 -3.48
N GLN A 64 -33.54 -11.05 -2.17
CA GLN A 64 -34.61 -11.46 -1.26
C GLN A 64 -35.64 -10.34 -1.02
N GLU A 65 -35.59 -9.26 -1.82
CA GLU A 65 -36.41 -8.03 -1.68
C GLU A 65 -36.28 -7.31 -0.32
N PHE A 66 -35.27 -7.64 0.49
CA PHE A 66 -35.00 -6.98 1.77
C PHE A 66 -34.16 -5.70 1.65
N ALA A 67 -33.48 -5.48 0.52
CA ALA A 67 -32.71 -4.27 0.25
C ALA A 67 -33.12 -3.61 -1.08
N SER A 68 -33.13 -2.28 -1.12
CA SER A 68 -33.43 -1.54 -2.36
C SER A 68 -32.28 -1.65 -3.37
N GLN A 69 -32.60 -1.61 -4.67
CA GLN A 69 -31.60 -1.57 -5.74
C GLN A 69 -30.54 -0.46 -5.51
N ALA A 70 -30.98 0.72 -5.07
CA ALA A 70 -30.09 1.83 -4.74
C ALA A 70 -29.00 1.46 -3.71
N ARG A 71 -29.32 0.64 -2.70
CA ARG A 71 -28.31 0.20 -1.71
C ARG A 71 -27.30 -0.77 -2.31
N VAL A 72 -27.72 -1.62 -3.24
CA VAL A 72 -26.82 -2.55 -3.94
C VAL A 72 -25.87 -1.78 -4.85
N GLU A 73 -26.38 -0.77 -5.56
CA GLU A 73 -25.59 0.12 -6.43
C GLU A 73 -24.60 0.97 -5.62
N ASP A 74 -25.02 1.53 -4.49
CA ASP A 74 -24.13 2.24 -3.57
C ASP A 74 -22.99 1.33 -3.06
N ALA A 75 -23.32 0.10 -2.64
CA ALA A 75 -22.33 -0.86 -2.18
C ALA A 75 -21.37 -1.28 -3.29
N LYS A 76 -21.88 -1.44 -4.53
CA LYS A 76 -21.05 -1.69 -5.71
C LYS A 76 -20.09 -0.53 -5.98
N THR A 77 -20.59 0.70 -5.94
CA THR A 77 -19.78 1.90 -6.18
C THR A 77 -18.65 2.01 -5.15
N LYS A 78 -18.93 1.73 -3.88
CA LYS A 78 -17.92 1.68 -2.81
C LYS A 78 -16.87 0.59 -3.04
N LEU A 79 -17.27 -0.59 -3.51
CA LEU A 79 -16.35 -1.67 -3.88
C LEU A 79 -15.44 -1.23 -5.03
N ASP A 80 -16.00 -0.65 -6.08
CA ASP A 80 -15.24 -0.20 -7.26
C ASP A 80 -14.25 0.92 -6.88
N GLN A 81 -14.65 1.85 -6.01
CA GLN A 81 -13.77 2.88 -5.44
C GLN A 81 -12.64 2.28 -4.60
N ALA A 82 -12.95 1.32 -3.72
CA ALA A 82 -11.94 0.67 -2.89
C ALA A 82 -10.96 -0.17 -3.73
N SER A 83 -11.43 -0.78 -4.82
CA SER A 83 -10.57 -1.51 -5.75
C SER A 83 -9.64 -0.56 -6.51
N ALA A 84 -10.15 0.60 -6.96
CA ALA A 84 -9.34 1.60 -7.64
C ALA A 84 -8.28 2.21 -6.72
N ALA A 85 -8.57 2.37 -5.43
CA ALA A 85 -7.63 2.90 -4.45
C ALA A 85 -6.45 1.96 -4.14
N LEU A 86 -6.57 0.66 -4.46
CA LEU A 86 -5.52 -0.35 -4.27
C LEU A 86 -4.60 -0.51 -5.49
N MET A 87 -5.04 -0.06 -6.68
CA MET A 87 -4.28 -0.12 -7.93
C MET A 87 -3.26 1.03 -8.04
#